data_AF-A0A2V9FVC1-F1
#
_entry.id   AF-A0A2V9FVC1-F1
#
_cell.length_a   1.000
_cell.length_b   1.000
_cell.length_c   1.000
_cell.angle_alpha   90.00
_cell.angle_beta   90.00
_cell.angle_gamma   90.00
#
_symmetry.space_group_name_H-M   'P 1'
#
loop_
_entity.id
_entity.type
_entity.pdbx_description
1 polymer ?
#
loop_
_entity_poly.entity_id
_entity_poly.type
_entity_poly.pdbx_seq_one_letter_code
_entity_poly.pdbx_strand_id
1 'polypeptide(L)'
;PDPSDPKLAHLDGLNLSRAWMLEGIAAGLPKGDKRLPMIGAAAEEHKNAGLAAVTGKHYEGGHWLGSFAVYLVTRRGISQK
;
A
#
# COMPACT_ATOMS: atom_id res chain seq x y z
N PRO A 1 14.87 -10.15 8.71
CA PRO A 1 14.53 -8.92 9.48
C PRO A 1 13.69 -9.30 10.70
N ASP A 2 13.84 -8.59 11.82
CA ASP A 2 13.05 -8.83 13.05
C ASP A 2 11.68 -8.15 12.93
N PRO A 3 10.56 -8.88 12.85
CA PRO A 3 9.22 -8.31 12.69
C PRO A 3 8.73 -7.50 13.89
N SER A 4 9.42 -7.58 15.04
CA SER A 4 9.09 -6.83 16.25
C SER A 4 9.82 -5.48 16.35
N ASP A 5 10.75 -5.18 15.42
CA ASP A 5 11.39 -3.87 15.36
C ASP A 5 10.38 -2.80 14.88
N PRO A 6 10.02 -1.82 15.73
CA PRO A 6 9.04 -0.80 15.38
C PRO A 6 9.49 0.05 14.18
N LYS A 7 10.79 0.20 13.91
CA LYS A 7 11.27 0.95 12.73
C LYS A 7 10.92 0.23 11.43
N LEU A 8 10.95 -1.10 11.42
CA LEU A 8 10.59 -1.88 10.25
C LEU A 8 9.08 -1.82 10.00
N ALA A 9 8.27 -1.87 11.07
CA ALA A 9 6.82 -1.68 10.95
C ALA A 9 6.44 -0.33 10.30
N HIS A 10 7.15 0.76 10.60
CA HIS A 10 6.91 2.06 9.96
C HIS A 10 7.15 2.03 8.44
N LEU A 11 8.17 1.28 7.98
CA LEU A 11 8.45 1.11 6.55
C LEU A 11 7.34 0.31 5.84
N ASP A 12 6.73 -0.65 6.54
CA ASP A 12 5.61 -1.42 5.98
C ASP A 12 4.36 -0.54 5.79
N GLY A 13 4.05 0.33 6.75
CA GLY A 13 2.94 1.28 6.61
C GLY A 13 3.21 2.33 5.52
N LEU A 14 4.47 2.73 5.33
CA LEU A 14 4.88 3.59 4.22
C LEU A 14 4.66 2.88 2.86
N ASN A 15 5.00 1.60 2.77
CA ASN A 15 4.75 0.79 1.58
C ASN A 15 3.24 0.72 1.26
N LEU A 16 2.40 0.40 2.25
CA LEU A 16 0.93 0.38 2.07
C LEU A 16 0.38 1.74 1.61
N SER A 17 0.85 2.83 2.22
CA SER A 17 0.44 4.19 1.85
C SER A 17 0.84 4.54 0.42
N ARG A 18 2.07 4.19 0.02
CA ARG A 18 2.58 4.44 -1.34
C ARG A 18 1.81 3.67 -2.40
N ALA A 19 1.49 2.40 -2.14
CA ALA A 19 0.67 1.61 -3.03
C ALA A 19 -0.69 2.28 -3.26
N TRP A 20 -1.38 2.69 -2.20
CA TRP A 20 -2.69 3.33 -2.29
C TRP A 20 -2.63 4.67 -3.05
N MET A 21 -1.62 5.51 -2.78
CA MET A 21 -1.44 6.77 -3.51
C MET A 21 -1.17 6.55 -5.00
N LEU A 22 -0.34 5.56 -5.36
CA LEU A 22 -0.06 5.24 -6.76
C LEU A 22 -1.31 4.73 -7.49
N GLU A 23 -2.14 3.91 -6.83
CA GLU A 23 -3.45 3.50 -7.37
C GLU A 23 -4.38 4.71 -7.59
N GLY A 24 -4.37 5.69 -6.69
CA GLY A 24 -5.12 6.93 -6.82
C GLY A 24 -4.64 7.80 -7.98
N ILE A 25 -3.32 7.93 -8.16
CA ILE A 25 -2.73 8.63 -9.32
C ILE A 25 -3.15 7.91 -10.61
N ALA A 26 -3.01 6.58 -10.66
CA ALA A 26 -3.39 5.79 -11.84
C ALA A 26 -4.87 5.98 -12.22
N ALA A 27 -5.78 6.01 -11.23
CA ALA A 27 -7.20 6.25 -11.47
C ALA A 27 -7.52 7.65 -12.02
N GLY A 28 -6.66 8.64 -11.74
CA GLY A 28 -6.79 9.99 -12.27
C GLY A 28 -6.41 10.12 -13.75
N LEU A 29 -5.52 9.25 -14.25
CA LEU A 29 -4.95 9.32 -15.59
C LEU A 29 -5.94 8.89 -16.69
N PRO A 30 -5.80 9.41 -17.92
CA PRO A 30 -6.56 8.94 -19.07
C PRO A 30 -6.32 7.45 -19.36
N LYS A 31 -7.33 6.77 -19.91
CA LYS A 31 -7.17 5.41 -20.42
C LYS A 31 -6.07 5.40 -21.49
N GLY A 32 -5.13 4.45 -21.37
CA GLY A 32 -4.00 4.32 -22.30
C GLY A 32 -2.82 5.28 -22.04
N ASP A 33 -2.82 6.04 -20.94
CA ASP A 33 -1.65 6.85 -20.58
C ASP A 33 -0.41 5.96 -20.42
N LYS A 34 0.67 6.33 -21.11
CA LYS A 34 1.93 5.56 -21.18
C LYS A 34 2.60 5.33 -19.82
N ARG A 35 2.23 6.09 -18.78
CA ARG A 35 2.75 5.94 -17.42
C ARG A 35 2.06 4.85 -16.62
N LEU A 36 0.85 4.44 -17.02
CA LEU A 36 0.05 3.45 -16.29
C LEU A 36 0.79 2.14 -16.01
N PRO A 37 1.53 1.53 -16.96
CA PRO A 37 2.23 0.27 -16.68
C PRO A 37 3.28 0.42 -15.56
N MET A 38 4.07 1.49 -15.59
CA MET A 38 5.13 1.72 -14.60
C MET A 38 4.56 2.09 -13.22
N ILE A 39 3.50 2.91 -13.18
CA ILE A 39 2.81 3.24 -11.93
C ILE A 39 2.17 2.00 -11.32
N GLY A 40 1.51 1.16 -12.14
CA GLY A 40 0.90 -0.08 -11.69
C GLY A 40 1.91 -1.07 -11.13
N ALA A 41 3.05 -1.26 -11.80
CA ALA A 41 4.12 -2.12 -11.32
C ALA A 41 4.66 -1.66 -9.95
N ALA A 42 4.94 -0.35 -9.80
CA ALA A 42 5.41 0.20 -8.54
C ALA A 42 4.36 0.09 -7.41
N ALA A 43 3.08 0.27 -7.73
CA ALA A 43 2.00 0.11 -6.77
C ALA A 43 1.93 -1.33 -6.24
N GLU A 44 2.01 -2.32 -7.13
CA GLU A 44 1.98 -3.74 -6.75
C GLU A 44 3.22 -4.17 -5.96
N GLU A 45 4.42 -3.66 -6.29
CA GLU A 45 5.63 -3.95 -5.50
C GLU A 45 5.50 -3.43 -4.06
N HIS A 46 5.07 -2.18 -3.89
CA HIS A 46 4.85 -1.60 -2.56
C HIS A 46 3.73 -2.33 -1.80
N LYS A 47 2.64 -2.70 -2.47
CA LYS A 47 1.53 -3.45 -1.87
C LYS A 47 1.99 -4.81 -1.35
N ASN A 48 2.74 -5.56 -2.15
CA ASN A 48 3.23 -6.88 -1.77
C ASN A 48 4.19 -6.79 -0.58
N ALA A 49 5.11 -5.82 -0.60
CA ALA A 49 6.02 -5.58 0.51
C ALA A 49 5.28 -5.21 1.81
N GLY A 50 4.33 -4.28 1.74
CA GLY A 50 3.57 -3.82 2.91
C GLY A 50 2.61 -4.86 3.48
N LEU A 51 1.90 -5.61 2.62
CA LEU A 51 0.94 -6.63 3.08
C LEU A 51 1.61 -7.87 3.69
N ALA A 52 2.83 -8.22 3.25
CA ALA A 52 3.59 -9.32 3.84
C ALA A 52 3.84 -9.13 5.35
N ALA A 53 3.88 -7.88 5.83
CA ALA A 53 4.05 -7.54 7.24
C ALA A 53 2.74 -7.57 8.06
N VAL A 54 1.57 -7.57 7.41
CA VAL A 54 0.26 -7.60 8.06
C VAL A 54 -0.12 -9.03 8.45
N THR A 55 0.66 -9.62 9.37
CA THR A 55 0.52 -11.03 9.78
C THR A 55 -0.35 -11.24 11.01
N GLY A 56 -0.76 -10.17 11.70
CA GLY A 56 -1.56 -10.21 12.92
C GLY A 56 -0.84 -10.77 14.16
N LYS A 57 0.44 -11.12 14.04
CA LYS A 57 1.23 -11.79 15.10
C LYS A 57 1.92 -10.83 16.08
N HIS A 58 2.05 -9.55 15.72
CA HIS A 58 2.66 -8.51 16.56
C HIS A 58 1.69 -7.32 16.69
N TYR A 59 1.51 -6.83 17.92
CA TYR A 59 0.56 -5.77 18.25
C TYR A 59 0.87 -4.47 17.49
N GLU A 60 2.15 -4.11 17.34
CA GLU A 60 2.55 -2.90 16.60
C GLU A 60 2.17 -2.98 15.11
N GLY A 61 2.28 -4.16 14.50
CA GLY A 61 1.83 -4.39 13.12
C GLY A 61 0.30 -4.39 13.00
N GLY A 62 -0.41 -4.97 13.96
CA GLY A 62 -1.88 -5.10 13.89
C GLY A 62 -2.65 -3.79 14.06
N HIS A 63 -2.22 -2.92 14.97
CA HIS A 63 -3.00 -1.73 15.35
C HIS A 63 -2.87 -0.55 14.37
N TRP A 64 -1.69 -0.34 13.77
CA TRP A 64 -1.43 0.81 12.89
C TRP A 64 -1.45 0.42 11.41
N LEU A 65 -0.83 -0.70 11.01
CA LEU A 65 -0.81 -1.13 9.60
C LEU A 65 -2.20 -1.48 9.07
N GLY A 66 -3.07 -2.00 9.94
CA GLY A 66 -4.46 -2.33 9.59
C GLY A 66 -5.20 -1.15 8.95
N SER A 67 -4.99 0.06 9.44
CA SER A 67 -5.62 1.26 8.88
C SER A 67 -5.16 1.54 7.43
N PHE A 68 -3.86 1.48 7.14
CA PHE A 68 -3.35 1.68 5.78
C PHE A 68 -3.76 0.55 4.85
N ALA A 69 -3.73 -0.69 5.35
CA ALA A 69 -4.17 -1.85 4.61
C ALA A 69 -5.65 -1.70 4.21
N VAL A 70 -6.52 -1.22 5.10
CA VAL A 70 -7.93 -0.96 4.78
C VAL A 70 -8.06 0.04 3.63
N TYR A 71 -7.36 1.18 3.67
CA TYR A 71 -7.41 2.16 2.57
C TYR A 71 -6.97 1.56 1.24
N LEU A 72 -5.89 0.78 1.26
CA LEU A 72 -5.36 0.10 0.08
C LEU A 72 -6.34 -0.95 -0.46
N VAL A 73 -6.75 -1.94 0.34
CA VAL A 73 -7.55 -3.08 -0.13
C VAL A 73 -8.99 -2.70 -0.50
N THR A 74 -9.54 -1.67 0.14
CA THR A 74 -10.87 -1.15 -0.19
C THR A 74 -10.82 -0.05 -1.26
N ARG A 75 -9.62 0.42 -1.61
CA ARG A 75 -9.40 1.56 -2.50
C ARG A 75 -10.19 2.80 -2.05
N ARG A 76 -10.33 2.99 -0.73
CA ARG A 76 -11.18 4.05 -0.17
C ARG A 76 -10.72 5.41 -0.68
N GLY A 77 -11.66 6.23 -1.17
CA GLY A 77 -11.37 7.57 -1.68
C GLY A 77 -10.86 7.63 -3.12
N ILE A 78 -10.69 6.48 -3.80
CA ILE A 78 -10.34 6.44 -5.23
C ILE A 78 -11.62 6.26 -6.04
N SER A 79 -12.07 7.32 -6.74
CA SER A 79 -13.19 7.21 -7.67
C SER A 79 -12.78 6.47 -8.93
N GLN A 80 -13.60 5.50 -9.34
CA GLN A 80 -13.49 4.87 -10.65
C GLN A 80 -14.12 5.81 -11.70
N LYS A 81 -13.37 6.16 -12.74
CA LYS A 81 -13.90 6.88 -13.92
C LYS A 81 -14.52 5.90 -14.91
#